data_AF-A0A3M1BSJ3-F1
#
_entry.id   AF-A0A3M1BSJ3-F1
#
_cell.length_a   1.000
_cell.length_b   1.000
_cell.length_c   1.000
_cell.angle_alpha   90.00
_cell.angle_beta   90.00
_cell.angle_gamma   90.00
#
_symmetry.space_group_name_H-M   'P 1'
#
loop_
_entity.id
_entity.type
_entity.pdbx_description
1 polymer ?
#
loop_
_entity_poly.entity_id
_entity_poly.type
_entity_poly.pdbx_seq_one_letter_code
_entity_poly.pdbx_strand_id
1 'polypeptide(L)'
;MELYCDGERVYLSRNYRVEGFSKKELLESSRYEVVWQSNKLSETPKILTSTRYHLLGAGGSKLFRMDRRSGESVELEAGNEIKDVASNLRNVFFLTAEGLYRVSAERFADAEVVRMPVSDLLDKPLRSLALAGKNLYILAGNFICRVSIDGELLFQRTLTDGLKVLPHYDGCVIIRKGELLYFTEDLEVLSSGSFEGEFVKAEHGAYHTLLLTDRNFGVYGKTGKRYAHVEDAHYISFAEGLNHVYFLDRDGTVSYSGKKDLLGDNFQEIDLTTLVAIIMASLMLVEKRGNNVLIKEEKGYIDVQIEGRVVSVEDIILALSKYFPEVFYLYRNPGYYEEIDAFAQKFDLFRVVGKDVRLNSELLDRLIQMHSGFRALEEDIVRSLLSL
;
A
#
# COMPACT_ATOMS: atom_id res chain seq x y z
N MET A 1 18.54 -8.15 1.74
CA MET A 1 18.42 -6.69 1.87
C MET A 1 17.10 -6.32 1.23
N GLU A 2 16.40 -5.35 1.78
CA GLU A 2 15.06 -4.99 1.31
C GLU A 2 14.97 -3.47 1.20
N LEU A 3 14.29 -2.99 0.15
CA LEU A 3 13.92 -1.59 0.00
C LEU A 3 12.43 -1.37 0.27
N TYR A 4 12.13 -0.25 0.90
CA TYR A 4 10.78 0.32 0.99
C TYR A 4 10.87 1.83 0.84
N CYS A 5 9.78 2.52 0.54
CA CYS A 5 9.78 3.98 0.53
C CYS A 5 8.42 4.57 0.92
N ASP A 6 8.38 5.79 1.44
CA ASP A 6 7.16 6.58 1.72
C ASP A 6 7.24 7.97 1.07
N GLY A 7 6.44 8.95 1.49
CA GLY A 7 6.47 10.28 0.86
C GLY A 7 7.81 10.99 0.92
N GLU A 8 8.63 10.75 1.95
CA GLU A 8 9.84 11.53 2.20
C GLU A 8 11.13 10.71 2.09
N ARG A 9 11.06 9.39 2.33
CA ARG A 9 12.26 8.57 2.55
C ARG A 9 12.29 7.29 1.74
N VAL A 10 13.50 6.85 1.44
CA VAL A 10 13.79 5.47 1.02
C VAL A 10 14.40 4.76 2.21
N TYR A 11 13.96 3.55 2.50
CA TYR A 11 14.43 2.73 3.61
C TYR A 11 15.17 1.52 3.08
N LEU A 12 16.36 1.25 3.62
CA LEU A 12 17.15 0.05 3.31
C LEU A 12 17.32 -0.80 4.55
N SER A 13 16.85 -2.06 4.49
CA SER A 13 17.20 -3.05 5.50
C SER A 13 18.44 -3.85 5.11
N ARG A 14 19.48 -3.75 5.94
CA ARG A 14 20.73 -4.51 5.82
C ARG A 14 21.46 -4.57 7.16
N ASN A 15 22.35 -5.54 7.30
CA ASN A 15 23.30 -5.59 8.43
C ASN A 15 22.65 -5.42 9.81
N TYR A 16 21.49 -6.06 10.03
CA TYR A 16 20.72 -5.99 11.29
C TYR A 16 20.23 -4.58 11.63
N ARG A 17 20.03 -3.72 10.63
CA ARG A 17 19.55 -2.35 10.81
C ARG A 17 18.63 -1.97 9.66
N VAL A 18 17.89 -0.89 9.88
CA VAL A 18 17.19 -0.17 8.82
C VAL A 18 17.71 1.26 8.78
N GLU A 19 18.05 1.72 7.59
CA GLU A 19 18.58 3.06 7.31
C GLU A 19 17.55 3.85 6.51
N GLY A 20 17.27 5.09 6.91
CA GLY A 20 16.39 6.01 6.20
C GLY A 20 17.19 7.05 5.42
N PHE A 21 16.92 7.18 4.12
CA PHE A 21 17.57 8.10 3.19
C PHE A 21 16.59 9.18 2.73
N SER A 22 17.06 10.42 2.62
CA SER A 22 16.26 11.52 2.09
C SER A 22 16.01 11.31 0.59
N LYS A 23 14.73 11.20 0.18
CA LYS A 23 14.39 11.18 -1.25
C LYS A 23 14.84 12.45 -1.94
N LYS A 24 14.66 13.59 -1.29
CA LYS A 24 15.03 14.90 -1.83
C LYS A 24 16.52 14.95 -2.19
N GLU A 25 17.40 14.54 -1.29
CA GLU A 25 18.85 14.60 -1.52
C GLU A 25 19.31 13.58 -2.56
N LEU A 26 18.71 12.39 -2.58
CA LEU A 26 18.93 11.40 -3.63
C LEU A 26 18.61 11.98 -5.02
N LEU A 27 17.49 12.68 -5.14
CA LEU A 27 17.05 13.29 -6.40
C LEU A 27 17.87 14.52 -6.81
N GLU A 28 18.20 15.40 -5.86
CA GLU A 28 18.84 16.70 -6.16
C GLU A 28 20.36 16.60 -6.30
N SER A 29 21.00 15.69 -5.55
CA SER A 29 22.46 15.64 -5.43
C SER A 29 23.06 14.25 -5.67
N SER A 30 22.21 13.23 -5.92
CA SER A 30 22.63 11.82 -6.01
C SER A 30 23.45 11.36 -4.81
N ARG A 31 23.27 12.02 -3.66
CA ARG A 31 23.97 11.68 -2.41
C ARG A 31 23.18 10.65 -1.64
N TYR A 32 23.91 9.64 -1.18
CA TYR A 32 23.41 8.56 -0.35
C TYR A 32 23.65 8.92 1.13
N GLU A 33 22.92 9.89 1.64
CA GLU A 33 23.05 10.32 3.03
C GLU A 33 22.01 9.63 3.92
N VAL A 34 22.52 8.94 4.95
CA VAL A 34 21.67 8.31 5.97
C VAL A 34 21.17 9.42 6.89
N VAL A 35 19.87 9.69 6.86
CA VAL A 35 19.21 10.69 7.72
C VAL A 35 19.00 10.15 9.12
N TRP A 36 18.66 8.86 9.22
CA TRP A 36 18.59 8.14 10.50
C TRP A 36 18.86 6.66 10.29
N GLN A 37 19.23 5.99 11.39
CA GLN A 37 19.45 4.55 11.41
C GLN A 37 18.82 3.95 12.66
N SER A 38 18.16 2.80 12.50
CA SER A 38 17.58 2.09 13.64
C SER A 38 18.66 1.62 14.61
N ASN A 39 18.26 1.30 15.84
CA ASN A 39 19.09 0.47 16.72
C ASN A 39 19.43 -0.88 16.03
N LYS A 40 20.48 -1.55 16.51
CA LYS A 40 20.82 -2.88 16.02
C LYS A 40 19.68 -3.83 16.40
N LEU A 41 19.05 -4.41 15.40
CA LEU A 41 17.94 -5.34 15.52
C LEU A 41 18.45 -6.76 15.78
N SER A 42 17.62 -7.60 16.38
CA SER A 42 17.94 -9.01 16.60
C SER A 42 18.06 -9.81 15.30
N GLU A 43 17.30 -9.44 14.27
CA GLU A 43 17.37 -10.00 12.93
C GLU A 43 17.37 -8.90 11.85
N THR A 44 17.77 -9.24 10.62
CA THR A 44 17.63 -8.31 9.49
C THR A 44 16.26 -8.46 8.87
N PRO A 45 15.39 -7.42 8.88
CA PRO A 45 14.13 -7.46 8.15
C PRO A 45 14.32 -7.83 6.68
N LYS A 46 13.53 -8.80 6.21
CA LYS A 46 13.44 -9.18 4.78
C LYS A 46 12.17 -8.66 4.13
N ILE A 47 11.27 -8.09 4.93
CA ILE A 47 10.03 -7.47 4.49
C ILE A 47 9.95 -6.13 5.22
N LEU A 48 9.59 -5.09 4.48
CA LEU A 48 9.33 -3.76 5.00
C LEU A 48 7.97 -3.28 4.49
N THR A 49 7.21 -2.62 5.36
CA THR A 49 5.94 -1.94 5.02
C THR A 49 5.76 -0.76 5.97
N SER A 50 4.74 0.06 5.77
CA SER A 50 4.43 1.17 6.68
C SER A 50 3.06 1.05 7.32
N THR A 51 3.00 1.55 8.55
CA THR A 51 1.78 2.07 9.17
C THR A 51 1.79 3.60 9.09
N ARG A 52 0.85 4.27 9.75
CA ARG A 52 0.81 5.73 9.79
C ARG A 52 2.11 6.37 10.25
N TYR A 53 2.61 6.03 11.44
CA TYR A 53 3.78 6.71 12.03
C TYR A 53 5.05 5.86 12.01
N HIS A 54 4.91 4.56 11.75
CA HIS A 54 5.98 3.62 11.93
C HIS A 54 6.25 2.84 10.65
N LEU A 55 7.53 2.57 10.43
CA LEU A 55 7.98 1.53 9.53
C LEU A 55 7.85 0.18 10.26
N LEU A 56 7.23 -0.79 9.62
CA LEU A 56 7.19 -2.17 10.07
C LEU A 56 8.19 -3.00 9.29
N GLY A 57 8.88 -3.88 10.00
CA GLY A 57 9.75 -4.88 9.42
C GLY A 57 9.40 -6.28 9.90
N ALA A 58 9.74 -7.29 9.11
CA ALA A 58 9.70 -8.69 9.53
C ALA A 58 10.95 -9.44 9.10
N GLY A 59 11.51 -10.24 10.00
CA GLY A 59 12.69 -11.07 9.76
C GLY A 59 12.68 -12.27 10.69
N GLY A 60 12.83 -13.48 10.13
CA GLY A 60 12.73 -14.74 10.86
C GLY A 60 11.46 -14.78 11.69
N SER A 61 11.56 -14.91 13.02
CA SER A 61 10.40 -14.95 13.92
C SER A 61 10.07 -13.60 14.58
N LYS A 62 10.66 -12.51 14.10
CA LYS A 62 10.54 -11.18 14.70
C LYS A 62 9.75 -10.21 13.83
N LEU A 63 8.83 -9.50 14.48
CA LEU A 63 8.26 -8.26 13.97
C LEU A 63 8.96 -7.07 14.59
N PHE A 64 9.23 -6.06 13.77
CA PHE A 64 9.92 -4.84 14.15
C PHE A 64 9.00 -3.66 13.87
N ARG A 65 8.89 -2.73 14.81
CA ARG A 65 8.27 -1.42 14.60
C ARG A 65 9.30 -0.35 14.86
N MET A 66 9.51 0.53 13.88
CA MET A 66 10.47 1.62 13.95
C MET A 66 9.77 2.94 13.74
N ASP A 67 10.04 3.92 14.60
CA ASP A 67 9.61 5.30 14.37
C ASP A 67 10.24 5.84 13.09
N ARG A 68 9.44 6.41 12.18
CA ARG A 68 9.93 6.86 10.86
C ARG A 68 10.81 8.09 10.91
N ARG A 69 10.81 8.83 12.02
CA ARG A 69 11.56 10.08 12.19
C ARG A 69 12.86 9.85 12.94
N SER A 70 12.84 9.05 14.00
CA SER A 70 14.00 8.82 14.87
C SER A 70 14.71 7.49 14.63
N GLY A 71 14.03 6.49 14.06
CA GLY A 71 14.53 5.12 13.95
C GLY A 71 14.45 4.32 15.25
N GLU A 72 13.88 4.86 16.32
CA GLU A 72 13.66 4.11 17.56
C GLU A 72 12.82 2.87 17.29
N SER A 73 13.28 1.72 17.79
CA SER A 73 12.76 0.42 17.41
C SER A 73 12.23 -0.38 18.59
N VAL A 74 11.10 -1.05 18.38
CA VAL A 74 10.52 -2.05 19.27
C VAL A 74 10.43 -3.38 18.52
N GLU A 75 10.71 -4.48 19.22
CA GLU A 75 10.63 -5.83 18.67
C GLU A 75 9.55 -6.64 19.36
N LEU A 76 8.88 -7.49 18.58
CA LEU A 76 7.86 -8.42 19.06
C LEU A 76 8.16 -9.82 18.50
N GLU A 77 8.03 -10.83 19.36
CA GLU A 77 8.22 -12.24 19.00
C GLU A 77 6.93 -12.80 18.39
N ALA A 78 7.01 -13.33 17.17
CA ALA A 78 5.92 -14.02 16.50
C ALA A 78 5.93 -15.54 16.78
N GLY A 79 7.04 -16.07 17.32
CA GLY A 79 7.19 -17.48 17.72
C GLY A 79 7.53 -18.45 16.57
N ASN A 80 7.18 -18.10 15.34
CA ASN A 80 7.49 -18.87 14.14
C ASN A 80 8.01 -17.95 13.02
N GLU A 81 8.67 -18.55 12.03
CA GLU A 81 9.17 -17.81 10.86
C GLU A 81 8.01 -17.14 10.11
N ILE A 82 8.12 -15.82 9.96
CA ILE A 82 7.17 -14.97 9.26
C ILE A 82 7.43 -15.08 7.76
N LYS A 83 6.38 -15.38 7.00
CA LYS A 83 6.40 -15.55 5.55
C LYS A 83 5.98 -14.29 4.81
N ASP A 84 5.02 -13.55 5.34
CA ASP A 84 4.56 -12.29 4.74
C ASP A 84 3.86 -11.40 5.77
N VAL A 85 3.75 -10.10 5.46
CA VAL A 85 3.10 -9.10 6.32
C VAL A 85 2.25 -8.16 5.48
N ALA A 86 1.07 -7.81 6.01
CA ALA A 86 0.23 -6.74 5.49
C ALA A 86 -0.28 -5.89 6.66
N SER A 87 -0.51 -4.60 6.44
CA SER A 87 -0.98 -3.70 7.49
C SER A 87 -1.98 -2.70 6.94
N ASN A 88 -2.92 -2.31 7.79
CA ASN A 88 -3.66 -1.06 7.65
C ASN A 88 -3.28 -0.12 8.78
N LEU A 89 -3.97 1.01 8.90
CA LEU A 89 -3.71 1.99 9.95
C LEU A 89 -3.81 1.43 11.38
N ARG A 90 -4.63 0.38 11.59
CA ARG A 90 -5.02 -0.10 12.94
C ARG A 90 -4.40 -1.45 13.32
N ASN A 91 -4.12 -2.30 12.34
CA ASN A 91 -3.73 -3.69 12.52
C ASN A 91 -2.55 -4.07 11.63
N VAL A 92 -1.72 -4.95 12.17
CA VAL A 92 -0.66 -5.65 11.46
C VAL A 92 -1.06 -7.11 11.37
N PHE A 93 -1.15 -7.62 10.15
CA PHE A 93 -1.40 -9.02 9.84
C PHE A 93 -0.11 -9.66 9.37
N PHE A 94 0.17 -10.86 9.85
CA PHE A 94 1.34 -11.60 9.40
C PHE A 94 1.02 -13.08 9.25
N LEU A 95 1.68 -13.70 8.28
CA LEU A 95 1.58 -15.13 8.00
C LEU A 95 2.82 -15.84 8.52
N THR A 96 2.63 -17.02 9.09
CA THR A 96 3.69 -18.01 9.32
C THR A 96 3.35 -19.28 8.55
N ALA A 97 4.18 -20.32 8.64
CA ALA A 97 3.83 -21.63 8.08
C ALA A 97 2.60 -22.28 8.77
N GLU A 98 2.25 -21.84 9.98
CA GLU A 98 1.21 -22.45 10.81
C GLU A 98 -0.15 -21.77 10.74
N GLY A 99 -0.18 -20.49 10.36
CA GLY A 99 -1.41 -19.72 10.38
C GLY A 99 -1.24 -18.23 10.04
N LEU A 100 -2.36 -17.53 10.17
CA LEU A 100 -2.50 -16.09 10.04
C LEU A 100 -2.69 -15.49 11.42
N TYR A 101 -2.01 -14.38 11.69
CA TYR A 101 -2.01 -13.72 12.98
C TYR A 101 -2.22 -12.23 12.83
N ARG A 102 -2.71 -11.59 13.89
CA ARG A 102 -2.98 -10.16 13.96
C ARG A 102 -2.41 -9.57 15.25
N VAL A 103 -1.86 -8.36 15.12
CA VAL A 103 -1.34 -7.54 16.22
C VAL A 103 -1.87 -6.10 16.05
N SER A 104 -2.15 -5.41 17.15
CA SER A 104 -2.53 -3.99 17.12
C SER A 104 -1.33 -3.13 16.72
N ALA A 105 -1.51 -2.26 15.72
CA ALA A 105 -0.47 -1.32 15.29
C ALA A 105 -0.13 -0.30 16.40
N GLU A 106 -1.13 0.14 17.17
CA GLU A 106 -0.97 1.11 18.25
C GLU A 106 -0.24 0.53 19.46
N ARG A 107 -0.71 -0.64 19.94
CA ARG A 107 -0.20 -1.27 21.16
C ARG A 107 0.98 -2.21 20.93
N PHE A 108 1.68 -2.08 19.80
CA PHE A 108 2.67 -3.05 19.32
C PHE A 108 3.66 -3.59 20.37
N ALA A 109 4.14 -2.75 21.30
CA ALA A 109 5.08 -3.18 22.34
C ALA A 109 4.50 -4.19 23.34
N ASP A 110 3.21 -4.06 23.67
CA ASP A 110 2.50 -4.87 24.66
C ASP A 110 1.33 -5.64 24.02
N ALA A 111 1.34 -5.77 22.69
CA ALA A 111 0.22 -6.31 21.97
C ALA A 111 0.21 -7.84 22.07
N GLU A 112 -0.97 -8.39 22.33
CA GLU A 112 -1.21 -9.81 22.22
C GLU A 112 -1.17 -10.22 20.74
N VAL A 113 -0.40 -11.27 20.44
CA VAL A 113 -0.39 -11.92 19.12
C VAL A 113 -1.62 -12.81 19.02
N VAL A 114 -2.61 -12.38 18.24
CA VAL A 114 -3.87 -13.10 18.09
C VAL A 114 -3.81 -13.98 16.85
N ARG A 115 -3.92 -15.30 17.03
CA ARG A 115 -4.08 -16.24 15.90
C ARG A 115 -5.50 -16.14 15.35
N MET A 116 -5.63 -15.97 14.04
CA MET A 116 -6.93 -15.82 13.38
C MET A 116 -7.63 -17.18 13.20
N PRO A 117 -8.96 -17.29 13.41
CA PRO A 117 -9.69 -18.57 13.34
C PRO A 117 -9.53 -19.32 12.02
N VAL A 118 -9.46 -18.60 10.90
CA VAL A 118 -9.26 -19.20 9.57
C VAL A 118 -7.99 -20.05 9.46
N SER A 119 -7.00 -19.84 10.33
CA SER A 119 -5.69 -20.50 10.26
C SER A 119 -5.78 -22.03 10.20
N ASP A 120 -6.77 -22.62 10.85
CA ASP A 120 -6.98 -24.08 10.87
C ASP A 120 -7.69 -24.61 9.63
N LEU A 121 -8.28 -23.71 8.82
CA LEU A 121 -9.01 -24.04 7.59
C LEU A 121 -8.15 -23.87 6.34
N LEU A 122 -7.03 -23.16 6.43
CA LEU A 122 -6.18 -22.86 5.28
C LEU A 122 -5.26 -24.04 4.95
N ASP A 123 -5.22 -24.37 3.66
CA ASP A 123 -4.29 -25.36 3.13
C ASP A 123 -2.85 -24.88 3.25
N LYS A 124 -1.98 -25.75 3.75
CA LYS A 124 -0.55 -25.47 3.95
C LYS A 124 0.27 -25.95 2.74
N PRO A 125 1.41 -25.32 2.43
CA PRO A 125 2.03 -24.19 3.13
C PRO A 125 1.41 -22.83 2.78
N LEU A 126 1.40 -21.91 3.76
CA LEU A 126 1.04 -20.50 3.56
C LEU A 126 2.27 -19.74 3.04
N ARG A 127 2.08 -18.89 2.02
CA ARG A 127 3.19 -18.28 1.28
C ARG A 127 3.18 -16.77 1.25
N SER A 128 2.01 -16.15 1.04
CA SER A 128 1.92 -14.70 0.83
C SER A 128 0.58 -14.14 1.29
N LEU A 129 0.60 -12.88 1.71
CA LEU A 129 -0.51 -12.10 2.26
C LEU A 129 -0.63 -10.76 1.53
N ALA A 130 -1.86 -10.35 1.25
CA ALA A 130 -2.19 -8.98 0.89
C ALA A 130 -3.46 -8.53 1.61
N LEU A 131 -3.57 -7.24 1.91
CA LEU A 131 -4.77 -6.61 2.47
C LEU A 131 -5.32 -5.61 1.45
N ALA A 132 -6.60 -5.75 1.10
CA ALA A 132 -7.35 -4.73 0.35
C ALA A 132 -8.75 -4.55 0.97
N GLY A 133 -9.02 -3.35 1.47
CA GLY A 133 -10.22 -3.03 2.25
C GLY A 133 -10.36 -3.94 3.47
N LYS A 134 -11.50 -4.62 3.55
CA LYS A 134 -11.83 -5.58 4.62
C LYS A 134 -11.42 -7.02 4.30
N ASN A 135 -10.69 -7.23 3.20
CA ASN A 135 -10.32 -8.55 2.70
C ASN A 135 -8.81 -8.79 2.77
N LEU A 136 -8.45 -9.94 3.33
CA LEU A 136 -7.12 -10.52 3.29
C LEU A 136 -7.09 -11.57 2.18
N TYR A 137 -6.13 -11.45 1.28
CA TYR A 137 -5.86 -12.43 0.22
C TYR A 137 -4.65 -13.27 0.62
N ILE A 138 -4.81 -14.60 0.60
CA ILE A 138 -3.81 -15.52 1.13
C ILE A 138 -3.51 -16.62 0.11
N LEU A 139 -2.23 -16.80 -0.21
CA LEU A 139 -1.75 -17.96 -0.95
C LEU A 139 -1.50 -19.12 0.02
N ALA A 140 -2.33 -20.16 -0.10
CA ALA A 140 -2.44 -21.29 0.82
C ALA A 140 -2.43 -22.61 0.03
N GLY A 141 -1.33 -23.37 0.09
CA GLY A 141 -1.19 -24.62 -0.66
C GLY A 141 -1.33 -24.38 -2.17
N ASN A 142 -2.40 -24.94 -2.76
CA ASN A 142 -2.77 -24.77 -4.17
C ASN A 142 -4.03 -23.88 -4.32
N PHE A 143 -4.23 -22.94 -3.40
CA PHE A 143 -5.39 -22.07 -3.37
C PHE A 143 -4.99 -20.61 -3.17
N ILE A 144 -5.81 -19.73 -3.74
CA ILE A 144 -5.95 -18.35 -3.30
C ILE A 144 -7.24 -18.25 -2.49
N CYS A 145 -7.13 -17.73 -1.27
CA CYS A 145 -8.24 -17.56 -0.35
C CYS A 145 -8.52 -16.07 -0.13
N ARG A 146 -9.80 -15.69 -0.12
CA ARG A 146 -10.29 -14.39 0.37
C ARG A 146 -10.86 -14.58 1.77
N VAL A 147 -10.28 -13.88 2.73
CA VAL A 147 -10.64 -13.96 4.15
C VAL A 147 -11.06 -12.58 4.62
N SER A 148 -12.10 -12.46 5.46
CA SER A 148 -12.43 -11.20 6.10
C SER A 148 -11.34 -10.77 7.10
N ILE A 149 -11.30 -9.49 7.43
CA ILE A 149 -10.38 -8.95 8.44
C ILE A 149 -10.60 -9.53 9.85
N ASP A 150 -11.77 -10.14 10.08
CA ASP A 150 -12.14 -10.83 11.32
C ASP A 150 -11.77 -12.31 11.32
N GLY A 151 -11.28 -12.83 10.19
CA GLY A 151 -10.79 -14.20 10.06
C GLY A 151 -11.84 -15.21 9.65
N GLU A 152 -12.84 -14.79 8.88
CA GLU A 152 -13.80 -15.68 8.21
C GLU A 152 -13.32 -16.00 6.79
N LEU A 153 -13.30 -17.28 6.40
CA LEU A 153 -13.05 -17.66 5.01
C LEU A 153 -14.27 -17.34 4.14
N LEU A 154 -14.16 -16.35 3.27
CA LEU A 154 -15.26 -15.91 2.42
C LEU A 154 -15.32 -16.66 1.09
N PHE A 155 -14.15 -16.92 0.49
CA PHE A 155 -14.06 -17.57 -0.81
C PHE A 155 -12.69 -18.24 -0.99
N GLN A 156 -12.65 -19.30 -1.81
CA GLN A 156 -11.40 -19.96 -2.20
C GLN A 156 -11.45 -20.41 -3.66
N ARG A 157 -10.31 -20.32 -4.35
CA ARG A 157 -10.14 -20.77 -5.73
C ARG A 157 -8.83 -21.51 -5.90
N THR A 158 -8.85 -22.58 -6.69
CA THR A 158 -7.63 -23.31 -7.04
C THR A 158 -6.68 -22.42 -7.83
N LEU A 159 -5.44 -22.38 -7.37
CA LEU A 159 -4.32 -21.67 -7.97
C LEU A 159 -3.02 -22.38 -7.60
N THR A 160 -2.42 -23.07 -8.56
CA THR A 160 -1.12 -23.72 -8.37
C THR A 160 0.01 -22.70 -8.54
N ASP A 161 1.14 -23.00 -7.88
CA ASP A 161 2.41 -22.28 -8.07
C ASP A 161 2.36 -20.77 -7.78
N GLY A 162 1.44 -20.33 -6.91
CA GLY A 162 1.41 -18.96 -6.41
C GLY A 162 2.66 -18.64 -5.59
N LEU A 163 3.28 -17.49 -5.89
CA LEU A 163 4.51 -17.00 -5.25
C LEU A 163 4.26 -15.75 -4.41
N LYS A 164 3.54 -14.76 -4.94
CA LYS A 164 3.22 -13.50 -4.26
C LYS A 164 1.80 -13.06 -4.59
N VAL A 165 1.10 -12.52 -3.60
CA VAL A 165 -0.14 -11.77 -3.81
C VAL A 165 0.08 -10.30 -3.45
N LEU A 166 -0.49 -9.41 -4.25
CA LEU A 166 -0.45 -7.97 -4.09
C LEU A 166 -1.89 -7.44 -4.08
N PRO A 167 -2.21 -6.44 -3.25
CA PRO A 167 -3.53 -5.84 -3.25
C PRO A 167 -3.76 -4.99 -4.50
N HIS A 168 -5.00 -5.01 -4.98
CA HIS A 168 -5.50 -4.25 -6.13
C HIS A 168 -6.89 -3.70 -5.75
N TYR A 169 -7.27 -2.53 -6.24
CA TYR A 169 -8.56 -1.92 -5.87
C TYR A 169 -9.78 -2.70 -6.36
N ASP A 170 -9.65 -3.42 -7.47
CA ASP A 170 -10.68 -4.36 -7.95
C ASP A 170 -10.57 -5.77 -7.37
N GLY A 171 -9.58 -6.08 -6.52
CA GLY A 171 -9.35 -7.45 -6.03
C GLY A 171 -7.90 -7.70 -5.60
N CYS A 172 -7.17 -8.50 -6.39
CA CYS A 172 -5.75 -8.75 -6.14
C CYS A 172 -4.96 -9.02 -7.43
N VAL A 173 -3.64 -8.88 -7.35
CA VAL A 173 -2.70 -9.33 -8.37
C VAL A 173 -1.92 -10.51 -7.80
N ILE A 174 -1.82 -11.60 -8.56
CA ILE A 174 -1.06 -12.78 -8.16
C ILE A 174 0.08 -12.98 -9.12
N ILE A 175 1.29 -13.17 -8.56
CA ILE A 175 2.45 -13.65 -9.28
C ILE A 175 2.55 -15.16 -9.06
N ARG A 176 2.42 -15.93 -10.14
CA ARG A 176 2.76 -17.36 -10.21
C ARG A 176 4.00 -17.55 -11.07
N LYS A 177 4.52 -18.77 -11.11
CA LYS A 177 5.71 -19.08 -11.92
C LYS A 177 5.51 -18.71 -13.40
N GLY A 178 6.20 -17.68 -13.87
CA GLY A 178 6.19 -17.20 -15.26
C GLY A 178 4.96 -16.38 -15.67
N GLU A 179 4.05 -16.07 -14.75
CA GLU A 179 2.80 -15.38 -15.09
C GLU A 179 2.26 -14.53 -13.94
N LEU A 180 1.67 -13.39 -14.30
CA LEU A 180 0.91 -12.54 -13.41
C LEU A 180 -0.58 -12.59 -13.78
N LEU A 181 -1.44 -12.60 -12.77
CA LEU A 181 -2.89 -12.72 -12.92
C LEU A 181 -3.55 -11.57 -12.16
N TYR A 182 -4.45 -10.85 -12.82
CA TYR A 182 -5.31 -9.86 -12.18
C TYR A 182 -6.66 -10.49 -11.88
N PHE A 183 -7.13 -10.32 -10.65
CA PHE A 183 -8.38 -10.88 -10.17
C PHE A 183 -9.36 -9.80 -9.73
N THR A 184 -10.64 -10.07 -9.92
CA THR A 184 -11.72 -9.36 -9.21
C THR A 184 -11.72 -9.71 -7.72
N GLU A 185 -12.48 -8.98 -6.92
CA GLU A 185 -12.71 -9.28 -5.50
C GLU A 185 -13.25 -10.71 -5.34
N ASP A 186 -14.10 -11.19 -6.25
CA ASP A 186 -14.65 -12.56 -6.25
C ASP A 186 -13.71 -13.61 -6.84
N LEU A 187 -12.42 -13.26 -7.01
CA LEU A 187 -11.37 -14.11 -7.56
C LEU A 187 -11.70 -14.62 -8.97
N GLU A 188 -12.40 -13.83 -9.79
CA GLU A 188 -12.51 -14.07 -11.23
C GLU A 188 -11.30 -13.47 -11.96
N VAL A 189 -10.74 -14.19 -12.94
CA VAL A 189 -9.57 -13.72 -13.68
C VAL A 189 -10.02 -12.61 -14.63
N LEU A 190 -9.51 -11.39 -14.42
CA LEU A 190 -9.71 -10.25 -15.32
C LEU A 190 -8.76 -10.30 -16.51
N SER A 191 -7.48 -10.58 -16.23
CA SER A 191 -6.43 -10.59 -17.25
C SER A 191 -5.21 -11.36 -16.76
N SER A 192 -4.31 -11.66 -17.69
CA SER A 192 -3.06 -12.37 -17.42
C SER A 192 -1.93 -11.84 -18.28
N GLY A 193 -0.71 -11.94 -17.78
CA GLY A 193 0.52 -11.56 -18.48
C GLY A 193 1.64 -12.53 -18.18
N SER A 194 2.44 -12.87 -19.19
CA SER A 194 3.61 -13.74 -19.01
C SER A 194 4.87 -12.94 -18.75
N PHE A 195 5.80 -13.50 -17.98
CA PHE A 195 7.13 -12.95 -17.77
C PHE A 195 8.21 -14.04 -17.78
N GLU A 196 9.44 -13.63 -18.03
CA GLU A 196 10.61 -14.52 -18.04
C GLU A 196 11.45 -14.32 -16.79
N GLY A 197 12.10 -15.39 -16.34
CA GLY A 197 12.98 -15.38 -15.16
C GLY A 197 12.30 -15.91 -13.90
N GLU A 198 13.09 -16.05 -12.84
CA GLU A 198 12.62 -16.36 -11.49
C GLU A 198 12.16 -15.09 -10.78
N PHE A 199 11.05 -15.19 -10.06
CA PHE A 199 10.50 -14.08 -9.28
C PHE A 199 11.48 -13.64 -8.19
N VAL A 200 11.77 -12.34 -8.12
CA VAL A 200 12.55 -11.73 -7.04
C VAL A 200 11.66 -10.88 -6.14
N LYS A 201 11.00 -9.87 -6.72
CA LYS A 201 10.12 -8.94 -5.99
C LYS A 201 9.07 -8.37 -6.93
N ALA A 202 7.90 -8.03 -6.40
CA ALA A 202 6.92 -7.23 -7.13
C ALA A 202 6.23 -6.23 -6.20
N GLU A 203 5.86 -5.10 -6.77
CA GLU A 203 4.99 -4.10 -6.16
C GLU A 203 3.92 -3.72 -7.17
N HIS A 204 2.70 -3.57 -6.69
CA HIS A 204 1.60 -3.04 -7.49
C HIS A 204 1.31 -1.62 -7.02
N GLY A 205 1.43 -0.67 -7.94
CA GLY A 205 1.04 0.73 -7.75
C GLY A 205 -0.45 0.90 -8.04
N ALA A 206 -0.83 2.02 -8.64
CA ALA A 206 -2.20 2.25 -9.12
C ALA A 206 -2.48 1.59 -10.48
N TYR A 207 -1.61 1.87 -11.45
CA TYR A 207 -1.85 1.52 -12.86
C TYR A 207 -1.10 0.27 -13.30
N HIS A 208 0.02 0.01 -12.63
CA HIS A 208 1.01 -0.93 -13.09
C HIS A 208 1.50 -1.84 -11.96
N THR A 209 1.79 -3.08 -12.32
CA THR A 209 2.58 -4.00 -11.52
C THR A 209 4.03 -3.92 -12.00
N LEU A 210 4.92 -3.58 -11.08
CA LEU A 210 6.36 -3.57 -11.29
C LEU A 210 6.89 -4.90 -10.77
N LEU A 211 7.64 -5.59 -11.60
CA LEU A 211 8.09 -6.96 -11.34
C LEU A 211 9.58 -7.05 -11.62
N LEU A 212 10.34 -7.39 -10.59
CA LEU A 212 11.75 -7.73 -10.68
C LEU A 212 11.88 -9.26 -10.72
N THR A 213 12.63 -9.71 -11.72
CA THR A 213 13.07 -11.08 -11.88
C THR A 213 14.60 -11.14 -11.84
N ASP A 214 15.16 -12.34 -11.83
CA ASP A 214 16.60 -12.55 -11.97
C ASP A 214 17.17 -12.11 -13.33
N ARG A 215 16.31 -11.83 -14.33
CA ARG A 215 16.69 -11.47 -15.70
C ARG A 215 16.33 -10.03 -16.10
N ASN A 216 15.23 -9.51 -15.61
CA ASN A 216 14.69 -8.23 -16.04
C ASN A 216 13.87 -7.54 -14.95
N PHE A 217 13.70 -6.24 -15.11
CA PHE A 217 12.68 -5.46 -14.42
C PHE A 217 11.59 -5.10 -15.44
N GLY A 218 10.33 -5.52 -15.20
CA GLY A 218 9.21 -5.32 -16.11
C GLY A 218 8.08 -4.52 -15.49
N VAL A 219 7.38 -3.74 -16.31
CA VAL A 219 6.19 -2.97 -15.93
C VAL A 219 4.99 -3.47 -16.73
N TYR A 220 3.97 -3.93 -16.02
CA TYR A 220 2.78 -4.56 -16.57
C TYR A 220 1.55 -3.75 -16.20
N GLY A 221 0.68 -3.46 -17.16
CA GLY A 221 -0.59 -2.77 -16.86
C GLY A 221 -1.70 -3.78 -16.56
N LYS A 222 -2.86 -3.26 -16.13
CA LYS A 222 -4.04 -4.05 -15.73
C LYS A 222 -4.56 -5.06 -16.76
N THR A 223 -4.17 -4.95 -18.03
CA THR A 223 -4.52 -5.91 -19.09
C THR A 223 -3.57 -7.12 -19.14
N GLY A 224 -2.55 -7.16 -18.28
CA GLY A 224 -1.46 -8.13 -18.31
C GLY A 224 -0.38 -7.82 -19.37
N LYS A 225 -0.61 -6.84 -20.24
CA LYS A 225 0.37 -6.42 -21.24
C LYS A 225 1.57 -5.77 -20.56
N ARG A 226 2.78 -6.14 -21.00
CA ARG A 226 4.05 -5.48 -20.64
C ARG A 226 4.16 -4.15 -21.39
N TYR A 227 4.31 -3.05 -20.65
CA TYR A 227 4.45 -1.70 -21.18
C TYR A 227 5.91 -1.28 -21.32
N ALA A 228 6.73 -1.67 -20.35
CA ALA A 228 8.16 -1.33 -20.31
C ALA A 228 8.95 -2.47 -19.68
N HIS A 229 10.24 -2.52 -19.99
CA HIS A 229 11.18 -3.38 -19.30
C HIS A 229 12.61 -2.85 -19.39
N VAL A 230 13.43 -3.27 -18.44
CA VAL A 230 14.88 -3.10 -18.42
C VAL A 230 15.49 -4.50 -18.42
N GLU A 231 16.24 -4.82 -19.48
CA GLU A 231 17.01 -6.07 -19.59
C GLU A 231 18.23 -6.03 -18.65
N ASP A 232 18.72 -7.22 -18.24
CA ASP A 232 19.91 -7.38 -17.40
C ASP A 232 19.85 -6.58 -16.08
N ALA A 233 18.68 -6.53 -15.45
CA ALA A 233 18.52 -5.88 -14.16
C ALA A 233 19.42 -6.55 -13.10
N HIS A 234 20.50 -5.87 -12.70
CA HIS A 234 21.42 -6.36 -11.66
C HIS A 234 20.89 -6.14 -10.24
N TYR A 235 19.69 -5.59 -10.11
CA TYR A 235 19.08 -5.23 -8.84
C TYR A 235 18.65 -6.45 -8.02
N ILE A 236 18.77 -6.33 -6.70
CA ILE A 236 18.33 -7.36 -5.74
C ILE A 236 17.02 -6.98 -5.06
N SER A 237 16.63 -5.71 -5.11
CA SER A 237 15.37 -5.19 -4.59
C SER A 237 15.05 -3.85 -5.27
N PHE A 238 13.80 -3.41 -5.18
CA PHE A 238 13.38 -2.07 -5.56
C PHE A 238 12.27 -1.59 -4.61
N ALA A 239 11.91 -0.31 -4.67
CA ALA A 239 10.71 0.23 -4.05
C ALA A 239 10.07 1.28 -4.98
N GLU A 240 8.75 1.20 -5.14
CA GLU A 240 7.99 2.15 -5.93
C GLU A 240 7.60 3.38 -5.10
N GLY A 241 8.03 4.58 -5.53
CA GLY A 241 7.48 5.85 -5.06
C GLY A 241 6.43 6.40 -6.03
N LEU A 242 5.83 7.56 -5.76
CA LEU A 242 4.83 8.19 -6.65
C LEU A 242 5.29 8.29 -8.12
N ASN A 243 6.37 9.05 -8.36
CA ASN A 243 6.86 9.36 -9.72
C ASN A 243 8.23 8.74 -10.05
N HIS A 244 8.82 7.99 -9.10
CA HIS A 244 10.14 7.38 -9.23
C HIS A 244 10.11 5.92 -8.79
N VAL A 245 11.05 5.13 -9.30
CA VAL A 245 11.36 3.79 -8.78
C VAL A 245 12.78 3.85 -8.22
N TYR A 246 12.97 3.34 -7.02
CA TYR A 246 14.27 3.26 -6.34
C TYR A 246 14.78 1.83 -6.41
N PHE A 247 16.05 1.65 -6.77
CA PHE A 247 16.66 0.35 -7.00
C PHE A 247 17.84 0.12 -6.06
N LEU A 248 17.99 -1.12 -5.60
CA LEU A 248 19.14 -1.57 -4.81
C LEU A 248 19.97 -2.54 -5.66
N ASP A 249 21.22 -2.16 -5.89
CA ASP A 249 22.19 -3.01 -6.57
C ASP A 249 22.88 -3.98 -5.59
N ARG A 250 23.55 -5.00 -6.12
CA ARG A 250 24.25 -6.06 -5.38
C ARG A 250 25.37 -5.52 -4.50
N ASP A 251 26.00 -4.41 -4.90
CA ASP A 251 27.04 -3.74 -4.11
C ASP A 251 26.47 -2.93 -2.93
N GLY A 252 25.14 -2.82 -2.82
CA GLY A 252 24.45 -2.09 -1.77
C GLY A 252 24.23 -0.60 -2.07
N THR A 253 24.49 -0.16 -3.31
CA THR A 253 24.20 1.20 -3.79
C THR A 253 22.72 1.35 -4.12
N VAL A 254 22.13 2.48 -3.73
CA VAL A 254 20.77 2.85 -4.12
C VAL A 254 20.81 3.85 -5.26
N SER A 255 20.04 3.55 -6.30
CA SER A 255 19.80 4.44 -7.44
C SER A 255 18.32 4.67 -7.63
N TYR A 256 17.93 5.54 -8.57
CA TYR A 256 16.53 5.77 -8.91
C TYR A 256 16.35 5.99 -10.41
N SER A 257 15.12 5.84 -10.87
CA SER A 257 14.70 6.21 -12.23
C SER A 257 13.32 6.87 -12.21
N GLY A 258 13.11 7.87 -13.07
CA GLY A 258 11.79 8.45 -13.27
C GLY A 258 10.87 7.45 -13.94
N LYS A 259 9.62 7.36 -13.48
CA LYS A 259 8.61 6.51 -14.15
C LYS A 259 8.30 7.02 -15.56
N LYS A 260 8.42 8.33 -15.78
CA LYS A 260 8.34 8.95 -17.11
C LYS A 260 9.36 8.36 -18.08
N ASP A 261 10.58 8.10 -17.61
CA ASP A 261 11.64 7.55 -18.46
C ASP A 261 11.34 6.11 -18.87
N LEU A 262 10.66 5.35 -17.99
CA LEU A 262 10.23 3.98 -18.26
C LEU A 262 8.97 3.91 -19.14
N LEU A 263 8.00 4.78 -18.90
CA LEU A 263 6.65 4.69 -19.48
C LEU A 263 6.40 5.66 -20.67
N GLY A 264 7.29 6.63 -20.88
CA GLY A 264 7.18 7.64 -21.94
C GLY A 264 5.89 8.44 -21.84
N ASP A 265 5.23 8.63 -22.99
CA ASP A 265 3.98 9.40 -23.10
C ASP A 265 2.78 8.73 -22.38
N ASN A 266 2.91 7.46 -21.97
CA ASN A 266 1.88 6.78 -21.18
C ASN A 266 1.98 7.13 -19.68
N PHE A 267 2.99 7.88 -19.26
CA PHE A 267 3.13 8.31 -17.88
C PHE A 267 2.28 9.55 -17.60
N GLN A 268 1.45 9.47 -16.58
CA GLN A 268 0.81 10.62 -15.96
C GLN A 268 1.53 10.92 -14.64
N GLU A 269 2.02 12.15 -14.51
CA GLU A 269 2.61 12.59 -13.24
C GLU A 269 1.53 12.62 -12.16
N ILE A 270 1.85 12.00 -11.03
CA ILE A 270 0.94 11.90 -9.90
C ILE A 270 1.44 12.84 -8.82
N ASP A 271 0.69 13.90 -8.57
CA ASP A 271 0.95 14.81 -7.46
C ASP A 271 0.08 14.42 -6.25
N LEU A 272 0.71 14.35 -5.09
CA LEU A 272 0.07 13.99 -3.83
C LEU A 272 -1.07 14.94 -3.48
N THR A 273 -0.84 16.23 -3.73
CA THR A 273 -1.85 17.31 -3.72
C THR A 273 -3.13 16.90 -4.44
N THR A 274 -3.01 16.40 -5.67
CA THR A 274 -4.13 16.05 -6.52
C THR A 274 -4.88 14.86 -5.94
N LEU A 275 -4.15 13.85 -5.44
CA LEU A 275 -4.77 12.68 -4.80
C LEU A 275 -5.62 13.06 -3.59
N VAL A 276 -5.09 13.92 -2.71
CA VAL A 276 -5.81 14.40 -1.53
C VAL A 276 -7.02 15.23 -1.93
N ALA A 277 -6.86 16.12 -2.90
CA ALA A 277 -7.94 16.98 -3.36
C ALA A 277 -9.08 16.19 -4.03
N ILE A 278 -8.79 15.07 -4.71
CA ILE A 278 -9.81 14.14 -5.21
C ILE A 278 -10.64 13.56 -4.06
N ILE A 279 -10.02 13.13 -2.96
CA ILE A 279 -10.74 12.61 -1.79
C ILE A 279 -11.69 13.67 -1.23
N MET A 280 -11.19 14.89 -1.01
CA MET A 280 -11.98 15.97 -0.42
C MET A 280 -13.10 16.46 -1.35
N ALA A 281 -12.84 16.57 -2.65
CA ALA A 281 -13.86 16.93 -3.63
C ALA A 281 -14.98 15.89 -3.71
N SER A 282 -14.63 14.60 -3.61
CA SER A 282 -15.62 13.52 -3.59
C SER A 282 -16.53 13.59 -2.36
N LEU A 283 -15.98 13.90 -1.19
CA LEU A 283 -16.76 14.13 0.03
C LEU A 283 -17.68 15.35 -0.10
N MET A 284 -17.20 16.43 -0.74
CA MET A 284 -18.02 17.60 -1.00
C MET A 284 -19.18 17.31 -1.96
N LEU A 285 -18.97 16.46 -2.97
CA LEU A 285 -20.05 16.03 -3.87
C LEU A 285 -21.19 15.36 -3.10
N VAL A 286 -20.86 14.50 -2.13
CA VAL A 286 -21.85 13.86 -1.26
C VAL A 286 -22.62 14.91 -0.44
N GLU A 287 -21.92 15.89 0.12
CA GLU A 287 -22.53 17.02 0.86
C GLU A 287 -23.48 17.84 -0.02
N LYS A 288 -23.06 18.18 -1.25
CA LYS A 288 -23.87 18.94 -2.21
C LYS A 288 -25.12 18.22 -2.69
N ARG A 289 -25.13 16.89 -2.63
CA ARG A 289 -26.33 16.08 -2.90
C ARG A 289 -27.29 16.01 -1.69
N GLY A 290 -27.05 16.82 -0.66
CA GLY A 290 -27.93 17.01 0.49
C GLY A 290 -27.64 16.08 1.67
N ASN A 291 -26.52 15.35 1.64
CA ASN A 291 -26.13 14.44 2.71
C ASN A 291 -25.24 15.16 3.73
N ASN A 292 -25.31 14.75 5.00
CA ASN A 292 -24.44 15.25 6.04
C ASN A 292 -23.07 14.55 5.97
N VAL A 293 -22.01 15.33 5.73
CA VAL A 293 -20.63 14.88 5.77
C VAL A 293 -19.88 15.65 6.85
N LEU A 294 -19.26 14.94 7.77
CA LEU A 294 -18.50 15.53 8.87
C LEU A 294 -17.16 14.82 9.02
N ILE A 295 -16.07 15.57 8.89
CA ILE A 295 -14.72 15.06 9.06
C ILE A 295 -14.30 15.28 10.50
N LYS A 296 -13.89 14.21 11.18
CA LYS A 296 -13.40 14.24 12.56
C LYS A 296 -12.05 13.56 12.65
N GLU A 297 -11.22 14.06 13.55
CA GLU A 297 -10.02 13.38 13.97
C GLU A 297 -10.29 12.62 15.28
N GLU A 298 -10.16 11.29 15.26
CA GLU A 298 -10.29 10.45 16.44
C GLU A 298 -9.03 9.61 16.63
N LYS A 299 -8.38 9.73 17.81
CA LYS A 299 -7.09 9.06 18.12
C LYS A 299 -6.01 9.32 17.05
N GLY A 300 -6.11 10.49 16.43
CA GLY A 300 -5.25 10.91 15.34
C GLY A 300 -5.79 10.56 13.95
N TYR A 301 -6.70 9.60 13.77
CA TYR A 301 -7.16 9.20 12.44
C TYR A 301 -8.31 10.07 11.96
N ILE A 302 -8.38 10.29 10.65
CA ILE A 302 -9.40 11.03 9.92
C ILE A 302 -10.52 10.02 9.71
N ASP A 303 -11.51 10.10 10.59
CA ASP A 303 -12.75 9.36 10.48
C ASP A 303 -13.80 10.29 9.87
N VAL A 304 -14.46 9.82 8.82
CA VAL A 304 -15.45 10.62 8.09
C VAL A 304 -16.84 10.08 8.43
N GLN A 305 -17.72 10.95 8.91
CA GLN A 305 -19.11 10.62 9.16
C GLN A 305 -19.94 10.99 7.93
N ILE A 306 -20.58 10.01 7.31
CA ILE A 306 -21.52 10.20 6.20
C ILE A 306 -22.89 9.73 6.67
N GLU A 307 -23.89 10.61 6.71
CA GLU A 307 -25.24 10.30 7.23
C GLU A 307 -25.19 9.67 8.64
N GLY A 308 -24.25 10.12 9.48
CA GLY A 308 -24.05 9.63 10.84
C GLY A 308 -23.33 8.29 10.96
N ARG A 309 -22.97 7.64 9.85
CA ARG A 309 -22.13 6.42 9.85
C ARG A 309 -20.65 6.79 9.80
N VAL A 310 -19.85 6.20 10.67
CA VAL A 310 -18.39 6.38 10.67
C VAL A 310 -17.77 5.51 9.59
N VAL A 311 -17.07 6.14 8.65
CA VAL A 311 -16.36 5.52 7.55
C VAL A 311 -14.87 5.86 7.67
N SER A 312 -14.01 4.86 7.53
CA SER A 312 -12.57 5.09 7.58
C SER A 312 -12.08 5.73 6.27
N VAL A 313 -11.07 6.60 6.33
CA VAL A 313 -10.51 7.20 5.12
C VAL A 313 -9.91 6.14 4.17
N GLU A 314 -9.43 5.01 4.68
CA GLU A 314 -8.93 3.90 3.86
C GLU A 314 -10.04 3.31 2.97
N ASP A 315 -11.25 3.16 3.51
CA ASP A 315 -12.42 2.69 2.75
C ASP A 315 -12.84 3.72 1.67
N ILE A 316 -12.75 5.01 1.99
CA ILE A 316 -13.02 6.10 1.02
C ILE A 316 -11.98 6.08 -0.10
N ILE A 317 -10.69 6.01 0.22
CA ILE A 317 -9.60 5.92 -0.76
C ILE A 317 -9.81 4.73 -1.70
N LEU A 318 -10.14 3.56 -1.13
CA LEU A 318 -10.38 2.36 -1.92
C LEU A 318 -11.62 2.49 -2.80
N ALA A 319 -12.73 3.02 -2.28
CA ALA A 319 -13.94 3.26 -3.08
C ALA A 319 -13.66 4.22 -4.25
N LEU A 320 -12.88 5.27 -4.03
CA LEU A 320 -12.53 6.25 -5.06
C LEU A 320 -11.53 5.73 -6.08
N SER A 321 -10.68 4.76 -5.72
CA SER A 321 -9.69 4.20 -6.63
C SER A 321 -10.28 3.46 -7.84
N LYS A 322 -11.57 3.09 -7.80
CA LYS A 322 -12.31 2.56 -8.96
C LYS A 322 -12.53 3.63 -10.06
N TYR A 323 -12.54 4.90 -9.67
CA TYR A 323 -12.75 6.05 -10.56
C TYR A 323 -11.46 6.81 -10.85
N PHE A 324 -10.58 6.87 -9.86
CA PHE A 324 -9.28 7.56 -9.89
C PHE A 324 -8.19 6.60 -9.41
N PRO A 325 -7.70 5.68 -10.25
CA PRO A 325 -6.77 4.63 -9.81
C PRO A 325 -5.55 5.15 -9.08
N GLU A 326 -5.04 6.34 -9.43
CA GLU A 326 -3.92 7.02 -8.78
C GLU A 326 -4.11 7.21 -7.27
N VAL A 327 -5.35 7.34 -6.79
CA VAL A 327 -5.67 7.47 -5.37
C VAL A 327 -5.31 6.19 -4.60
N PHE A 328 -5.23 5.04 -5.27
CA PHE A 328 -4.81 3.77 -4.68
C PHE A 328 -3.37 3.79 -4.11
N TYR A 329 -2.51 4.70 -4.57
CA TYR A 329 -1.17 4.87 -3.96
C TYR A 329 -1.26 5.22 -2.47
N LEU A 330 -2.25 6.04 -2.08
CA LEU A 330 -2.48 6.43 -0.68
C LEU A 330 -2.92 5.24 0.17
N TYR A 331 -3.67 4.31 -0.42
CA TYR A 331 -4.08 3.06 0.24
C TYR A 331 -2.89 2.13 0.46
N ARG A 332 -2.09 1.93 -0.60
CA ARG A 332 -0.95 1.00 -0.61
C ARG A 332 0.19 1.43 0.29
N ASN A 333 0.30 2.71 0.55
CA ASN A 333 1.38 3.28 1.34
C ASN A 333 0.80 4.21 2.42
N PRO A 334 0.38 3.63 3.57
CA PRO A 334 -0.10 4.40 4.71
C PRO A 334 0.88 5.44 5.23
N GLY A 335 2.15 5.38 4.82
CA GLY A 335 3.14 6.39 5.13
C GLY A 335 2.81 7.77 4.55
N TYR A 336 1.98 7.85 3.50
CA TYR A 336 1.48 9.09 2.89
C TYR A 336 0.34 9.77 3.68
N TYR A 337 -0.06 9.17 4.78
CA TYR A 337 -1.19 9.66 5.56
C TYR A 337 -0.91 11.03 6.20
N GLU A 338 0.32 11.29 6.67
CA GLU A 338 0.68 12.58 7.28
C GLU A 338 0.54 13.73 6.28
N GLU A 339 0.78 13.43 5.02
CA GLU A 339 0.72 14.36 3.93
C GLU A 339 -0.72 14.71 3.55
N ILE A 340 -1.70 13.82 3.79
CA ILE A 340 -3.14 14.15 3.66
C ILE A 340 -3.49 15.29 4.62
N ASP A 341 -3.07 15.19 5.87
CA ASP A 341 -3.36 16.17 6.92
C ASP A 341 -2.61 17.49 6.68
N ALA A 342 -1.28 17.42 6.49
CA ALA A 342 -0.45 18.59 6.23
C ALA A 342 -0.90 19.36 4.97
N PHE A 343 -1.35 18.65 3.94
CA PHE A 343 -1.83 19.25 2.71
C PHE A 343 -3.18 19.96 2.90
N ALA A 344 -4.13 19.29 3.54
CA ALA A 344 -5.46 19.86 3.71
C ALA A 344 -5.44 21.13 4.59
N GLN A 345 -4.50 21.21 5.54
CA GLN A 345 -4.19 22.44 6.28
C GLN A 345 -3.51 23.50 5.41
N LYS A 346 -2.48 23.14 4.63
CA LYS A 346 -1.69 24.08 3.82
C LYS A 346 -2.51 24.75 2.70
N PHE A 347 -3.47 24.05 2.11
CA PHE A 347 -4.27 24.54 0.99
C PHE A 347 -5.66 25.01 1.40
N ASP A 348 -5.91 25.15 2.70
CA ASP A 348 -7.20 25.57 3.25
C ASP A 348 -8.37 24.75 2.69
N LEU A 349 -8.14 23.45 2.40
CA LEU A 349 -9.19 22.54 1.97
C LEU A 349 -10.17 22.26 3.11
N PHE A 350 -9.71 22.51 4.34
CA PHE A 350 -10.48 22.45 5.55
C PHE A 350 -10.62 23.82 6.21
N ARG A 351 -11.84 24.12 6.64
CA ARG A 351 -12.11 25.20 7.59
C ARG A 351 -12.39 24.60 8.96
N VAL A 352 -11.49 24.80 9.91
CA VAL A 352 -11.72 24.40 11.31
C VAL A 352 -12.74 25.33 11.93
N VAL A 353 -13.88 24.78 12.37
CA VAL A 353 -14.95 25.51 13.06
C VAL A 353 -15.19 24.86 14.42
N GLY A 354 -14.52 25.36 15.46
CA GLY A 354 -14.55 24.73 16.79
C GLY A 354 -13.77 23.41 16.80
N LYS A 355 -14.46 22.29 17.04
CA LYS A 355 -13.88 20.92 16.98
C LYS A 355 -14.10 20.23 15.63
N ASP A 356 -14.87 20.85 14.73
CA ASP A 356 -15.28 20.25 13.47
C ASP A 356 -14.40 20.75 12.32
N VAL A 357 -14.08 19.86 11.40
CA VAL A 357 -13.34 20.15 10.16
C VAL A 357 -14.35 20.18 9.01
N ARG A 358 -14.55 21.36 8.38
CA ARG A 358 -15.48 21.55 7.25
C ARG A 358 -14.73 21.67 5.93
N LEU A 359 -15.34 21.31 4.81
CA LEU A 359 -14.74 21.42 3.48
C LEU A 359 -14.77 22.87 2.95
N ASN A 360 -13.72 23.28 2.22
CA ASN A 360 -13.67 24.56 1.52
C ASN A 360 -14.34 24.43 0.14
N SER A 361 -15.61 24.81 0.09
CA SER A 361 -16.47 24.53 -1.05
C SER A 361 -16.07 25.22 -2.35
N GLU A 362 -15.54 26.44 -2.29
CA GLU A 362 -15.19 27.20 -3.50
C GLU A 362 -13.98 26.60 -4.23
N LEU A 363 -12.95 26.21 -3.48
CA LEU A 363 -11.73 25.62 -4.06
C LEU A 363 -12.01 24.24 -4.66
N LEU A 364 -12.76 23.42 -3.93
CA LEU A 364 -13.12 22.07 -4.36
C LEU A 364 -14.07 22.06 -5.56
N ASP A 365 -14.92 23.09 -5.71
CA ASP A 365 -15.80 23.24 -6.87
C ASP A 365 -15.03 23.43 -8.17
N ARG A 366 -13.96 24.22 -8.12
CA ARG A 366 -13.09 24.40 -9.28
C ARG A 366 -12.43 23.08 -9.68
N LEU A 367 -12.05 22.25 -8.70
CA LEU A 367 -11.44 20.94 -8.98
C LEU A 367 -12.42 19.96 -9.62
N ILE A 368 -13.65 19.89 -9.13
CA ILE A 368 -14.73 19.10 -9.74
C ILE A 368 -14.98 19.53 -11.18
N GLN A 369 -15.01 20.85 -11.41
CA GLN A 369 -15.19 21.39 -12.76
C GLN A 369 -14.00 21.08 -13.66
N MET A 370 -12.76 21.02 -13.16
CA MET A 370 -11.58 20.80 -14.00
C MET A 370 -11.31 19.33 -14.30
N HIS A 371 -11.52 18.44 -13.33
CA HIS A 371 -11.16 17.03 -13.45
C HIS A 371 -12.25 16.24 -14.17
N SER A 372 -11.94 15.69 -15.35
CA SER A 372 -12.90 15.02 -16.24
C SER A 372 -13.64 13.85 -15.58
N GLY A 373 -12.96 13.10 -14.70
CA GLY A 373 -13.57 11.99 -13.97
C GLY A 373 -14.77 12.39 -13.12
N PHE A 374 -14.74 13.56 -12.46
CA PHE A 374 -15.89 14.03 -11.68
C PHE A 374 -17.09 14.35 -12.57
N ARG A 375 -16.88 14.99 -13.73
CA ARG A 375 -17.98 15.34 -14.63
C ARG A 375 -18.69 14.12 -15.22
N ALA A 376 -17.95 13.03 -15.45
CA ALA A 376 -18.50 11.82 -16.06
C ALA A 376 -19.13 10.86 -15.05
N LEU A 377 -18.63 10.83 -13.81
CA LEU A 377 -18.90 9.77 -12.84
C LEU A 377 -19.45 10.30 -11.49
N GLU A 378 -19.92 11.54 -11.45
CA GLU A 378 -20.39 12.20 -10.22
C GLU A 378 -21.39 11.35 -9.42
N GLU A 379 -22.43 10.85 -10.10
CA GLU A 379 -23.50 10.07 -9.46
C GLU A 379 -23.00 8.73 -8.93
N ASP A 380 -22.08 8.08 -9.65
CA ASP A 380 -21.48 6.82 -9.26
C ASP A 380 -20.57 7.00 -8.04
N ILE A 381 -19.76 8.07 -8.01
CA ILE A 381 -18.91 8.43 -6.88
C ILE A 381 -19.76 8.63 -5.63
N VAL A 382 -20.81 9.46 -5.71
CA VAL A 382 -21.70 9.74 -4.57
C VAL A 382 -22.36 8.45 -4.08
N ARG A 383 -22.90 7.65 -5.00
CA ARG A 383 -23.54 6.37 -4.66
C ARG A 383 -22.58 5.40 -3.98
N SER A 384 -21.34 5.31 -4.46
CA SER A 384 -20.32 4.45 -3.85
C SER A 384 -20.00 4.88 -2.43
N LEU A 385 -19.78 6.17 -2.18
CA LEU A 385 -19.46 6.67 -0.85
C LEU A 385 -20.63 6.52 0.14
N LEU A 386 -21.87 6.66 -0.31
CA LEU A 386 -23.07 6.42 0.51
C LEU A 386 -23.32 4.93 0.84
N SER A 387 -22.67 4.02 0.10
CA SER A 387 -22.81 2.57 0.28
C SER A 387 -21.81 1.95 1.26
N LEU A 388 -20.80 2.72 1.70
CA LEU A 388 -19.83 2.33 2.73
C LEU A 388 -20.50 2.24 4.11
#